data_AF-A0AAE0X734-F1
#
_entry.id   AF-A0AAE0X734-F1
#
_cell.length_a   1.000
_cell.length_b   1.000
_cell.length_c   1.000
_cell.angle_alpha   90.00
_cell.angle_beta   90.00
_cell.angle_gamma   90.00
#
_symmetry.space_group_name_H-M   'P 1'
#
loop_
_entity.id
_entity.type
_entity.pdbx_description
1 polymer ?
#
loop_
_entity_poly.entity_id
_entity_poly.type
_entity_poly.pdbx_seq_one_letter_code
_entity_poly.pdbx_strand_id
1 'polypeptide(L)'
;MVGSEIDESTLNHLSNALKLANRTHNVVLRRFGDPNILPYLHVTLAFIYHLSSSPEAMAYLAPDFPWKLTAVMLNTFLRSFHSHSRIESQRFPQSENAQVRRPLPEDYAMRGLLWVDKYFPADWFSNDKIDDDEKHFEVASMSEERKERVLYLGCRIAARDGKWLCYDSDSHQFSVSPQYDILSWMSTGLGEDERIEANAF
;
A
#
# COMPACT_ATOMS: atom_id res chain seq x y z
N MET A 1 2.99 -6.16 36.44
CA MET A 1 3.97 -5.53 35.52
C MET A 1 3.54 -4.09 35.35
N VAL A 2 4.45 -3.13 35.45
CA VAL A 2 4.14 -1.73 35.13
C VAL A 2 4.15 -1.61 33.61
N GLY A 3 3.05 -1.14 33.02
CA GLY A 3 3.10 -0.68 31.63
C GLY A 3 3.92 0.59 31.59
N SER A 4 5.04 0.59 30.87
CA SER A 4 5.80 1.81 30.63
C SER A 4 4.93 2.77 29.81
N GLU A 5 4.57 3.91 30.39
CA GLU A 5 4.02 5.02 29.62
C GLU A 5 5.01 5.36 28.50
N ILE A 6 4.51 5.49 27.28
CA ILE A 6 5.34 5.89 26.15
C ILE A 6 5.70 7.36 26.38
N ASP A 7 7.00 7.63 26.53
CA ASP A 7 7.45 8.97 26.89
C ASP A 7 7.14 9.99 25.78
N GLU A 8 7.05 11.27 26.18
CA GLU A 8 6.69 12.36 25.28
C GLU A 8 7.67 12.52 24.11
N SER A 9 8.96 12.19 24.30
CA SER A 9 9.95 12.23 23.22
C SER A 9 9.68 11.12 22.20
N THR A 10 9.42 9.89 22.64
CA THR A 10 9.03 8.77 21.77
C THR A 10 7.75 9.05 21.00
N LEU A 11 6.72 9.65 21.64
CA LEU A 11 5.50 10.08 20.94
C LEU A 11 5.76 11.19 19.90
N ASN A 12 6.62 12.16 20.21
CA ASN A 12 7.02 13.20 19.26
C ASN A 12 7.83 12.64 18.08
N HIS A 13 8.74 11.68 18.32
CA HIS A 13 9.45 10.97 17.26
C HIS A 13 8.50 10.20 16.33
N LEU A 14 7.52 9.47 16.91
CA LEU A 14 6.48 8.79 16.13
C LEU A 14 5.64 9.76 15.31
N SER A 15 5.19 10.87 15.91
CA SER A 15 4.44 11.93 15.20
C SER A 15 5.21 12.49 14.01
N ASN A 16 6.52 12.76 14.18
CA ASN A 16 7.36 13.28 13.10
C ASN A 16 7.64 12.24 12.02
N ALA A 17 7.82 10.96 12.37
CA ALA A 17 7.95 9.87 11.42
C ALA A 17 6.69 9.65 10.58
N LEU A 18 5.50 9.69 11.21
CA LEU A 18 4.21 9.61 10.52
C LEU A 18 3.99 10.79 9.58
N LYS A 19 4.28 12.03 10.01
CA LYS A 19 4.22 13.23 9.16
C LYS A 19 5.14 13.13 7.95
N LEU A 20 6.38 12.65 8.13
CA LEU A 20 7.33 12.46 7.03
C LEU A 20 6.81 11.40 6.04
N ALA A 21 6.44 10.21 6.55
CA ALA A 21 5.92 9.12 5.74
C ALA A 21 4.68 9.55 4.94
N ASN A 22 3.66 10.08 5.61
CA ASN A 22 2.40 10.47 4.96
C ASN A 22 2.58 11.62 3.97
N ARG A 23 3.58 12.51 4.14
CA ARG A 23 3.98 13.48 3.09
C ARG A 23 4.59 12.78 1.88
N THR A 24 5.48 11.80 2.07
CA THR A 24 6.03 10.99 0.95
C THR A 24 4.92 10.20 0.24
N HIS A 25 4.03 9.53 0.97
CA HIS A 25 2.86 8.85 0.40
C HIS A 25 2.00 9.81 -0.42
N ASN A 26 1.75 11.02 0.09
CA ASN A 26 1.00 12.07 -0.61
C ASN A 26 1.64 12.47 -1.95
N VAL A 27 2.97 12.58 -2.03
CA VAL A 27 3.68 12.92 -3.28
C VAL A 27 3.61 11.75 -4.27
N VAL A 28 3.92 10.53 -3.82
CA VAL A 28 3.94 9.36 -4.70
C VAL A 28 2.54 9.02 -5.21
N LEU A 29 1.51 9.06 -4.36
CA LEU A 29 0.12 8.77 -4.74
C LEU A 29 -0.55 9.81 -5.66
N ARG A 30 0.13 10.92 -6.00
CA ARG A 30 -0.31 11.87 -7.04
C ARG A 30 0.21 11.53 -8.44
N ARG A 31 1.10 10.54 -8.59
CA ARG A 31 1.60 10.04 -9.90
C ARG A 31 0.59 9.07 -10.54
N PHE A 32 -0.64 9.54 -10.76
CA PHE A 32 -1.79 8.72 -11.12
C PHE A 32 -1.56 7.85 -12.37
N GLY A 33 -1.73 6.52 -12.22
CA GLY A 33 -1.53 5.54 -13.30
C GLY A 33 -0.08 5.24 -13.69
N ASP A 34 0.91 5.82 -13.00
CA ASP A 34 2.33 5.60 -13.29
C ASP A 34 2.78 4.20 -12.84
N PRO A 35 3.22 3.30 -13.74
CA PRO A 35 3.70 1.97 -13.34
C PRO A 35 4.99 2.02 -12.50
N ASN A 36 5.78 3.10 -12.59
CA ASN A 36 7.06 3.22 -11.89
C ASN A 36 6.90 3.34 -10.36
N ILE A 37 5.70 3.66 -9.85
CA ILE A 37 5.45 3.72 -8.40
C ILE A 37 4.96 2.39 -7.80
N LEU A 38 4.67 1.38 -8.64
CA LEU A 38 4.13 0.10 -8.19
C LEU A 38 5.00 -0.61 -7.12
N PRO A 39 6.36 -0.63 -7.19
CA PRO A 39 7.17 -1.23 -6.13
C PRO A 39 6.99 -0.54 -4.77
N TYR A 40 6.94 0.79 -4.76
CA TYR A 40 6.70 1.58 -3.54
C TYR A 40 5.31 1.34 -2.96
N LEU A 41 4.29 1.21 -3.82
CA LEU A 41 2.92 0.89 -3.40
C LEU A 41 2.81 -0.55 -2.87
N HIS A 42 3.50 -1.52 -3.46
CA HIS A 42 3.53 -2.90 -2.97
C HIS A 42 4.17 -2.96 -1.58
N VAL A 43 5.37 -2.38 -1.41
CA VAL A 43 6.06 -2.29 -0.10
C VAL A 43 5.19 -1.57 0.94
N THR A 44 4.61 -0.42 0.59
CA THR A 44 3.71 0.33 1.47
C THR A 44 2.50 -0.50 1.87
N LEU A 45 1.74 -1.04 0.91
CA LEU A 45 0.48 -1.73 1.20
C LEU A 45 0.71 -3.08 1.88
N ALA A 46 1.86 -3.73 1.70
CA ALA A 46 2.24 -4.91 2.49
C ALA A 46 2.45 -4.55 3.98
N PHE A 47 3.12 -3.43 4.26
CA PHE A 47 3.27 -2.91 5.62
C PHE A 47 1.93 -2.48 6.24
N ILE A 48 1.09 -1.75 5.49
CA ILE A 48 -0.27 -1.38 5.95
C ILE A 48 -1.15 -2.63 6.17
N TYR A 49 -1.07 -3.63 5.29
CA TYR A 49 -1.81 -4.89 5.47
C TYR A 49 -1.37 -5.68 6.70
N HIS A 50 -0.07 -5.67 7.03
CA HIS A 50 0.42 -6.21 8.31
C HIS A 50 -0.21 -5.45 9.49
N LEU A 51 -0.01 -4.12 9.54
CA LEU A 51 -0.50 -3.27 10.63
C LEU A 51 -2.03 -3.28 10.78
N SER A 52 -2.78 -3.53 9.71
CA SER A 52 -4.25 -3.71 9.74
C SER A 52 -4.74 -4.85 10.66
N SER A 53 -3.81 -5.66 11.18
CA SER A 53 -4.07 -6.71 12.18
C SER A 53 -3.97 -6.23 13.64
N SER A 54 -3.46 -5.01 13.91
CA SER A 54 -3.37 -4.38 15.24
C SER A 54 -4.18 -3.08 15.26
N PRO A 55 -5.32 -3.05 15.98
CA PRO A 55 -6.08 -1.82 16.18
C PRO A 55 -5.24 -0.71 16.83
N GLU A 56 -4.29 -1.07 17.68
CA GLU A 56 -3.41 -0.16 18.42
C GLU A 56 -2.46 0.59 17.48
N ALA A 57 -1.80 -0.13 16.56
CA ALA A 57 -0.94 0.50 15.56
C ALA A 57 -1.74 1.35 14.56
N MET A 58 -2.92 0.86 14.15
CA MET A 58 -3.79 1.59 13.23
C MET A 58 -4.42 2.84 13.86
N ALA A 59 -4.55 2.92 15.19
CA ALA A 59 -5.01 4.14 15.87
C ALA A 59 -4.09 5.34 15.64
N TYR A 60 -2.77 5.10 15.50
CA TYR A 60 -1.80 6.15 15.18
C TYR A 60 -1.66 6.40 13.66
N LEU A 61 -1.67 5.33 12.85
CA LEU A 61 -1.40 5.45 11.41
C LEU A 61 -2.63 5.87 10.60
N ALA A 62 -3.80 5.31 10.89
CA ALA A 62 -4.98 5.46 10.04
C ALA A 62 -5.56 6.88 9.93
N PRO A 63 -5.46 7.78 10.92
CA PRO A 63 -5.98 9.15 10.79
C PRO A 63 -5.31 9.95 9.67
N ASP A 64 -3.99 9.88 9.56
CA ASP A 64 -3.19 10.70 8.64
C ASP A 64 -2.82 9.99 7.32
N PHE A 65 -3.02 8.67 7.23
CA PHE A 65 -2.70 7.91 6.02
C PHE A 65 -3.63 8.31 4.86
N PRO A 66 -3.12 8.56 3.64
CA PRO A 66 -3.90 9.12 2.53
C PRO A 66 -4.81 8.10 1.82
N TRP A 67 -5.78 7.53 2.54
CA TRP A 67 -6.70 6.49 2.05
C TRP A 67 -7.45 6.87 0.76
N LYS A 68 -7.97 8.10 0.66
CA LYS A 68 -8.71 8.54 -0.54
C LYS A 68 -7.81 8.59 -1.79
N LEU A 69 -6.57 9.06 -1.66
CA LEU A 69 -5.60 9.02 -2.76
C LEU A 69 -5.19 7.58 -3.08
N THR A 70 -5.11 6.70 -2.07
CA THR A 70 -4.85 5.26 -2.26
C THR A 70 -5.96 4.60 -3.08
N ALA A 71 -7.24 4.81 -2.72
CA ALA A 71 -8.38 4.29 -3.48
C ALA A 71 -8.42 4.83 -4.92
N VAL A 72 -8.20 6.14 -5.11
CA VAL A 72 -8.10 6.76 -6.45
C VAL A 72 -6.96 6.13 -7.26
N MET A 73 -5.78 5.93 -6.67
CA MET A 73 -4.63 5.30 -7.32
C MET A 73 -4.93 3.85 -7.74
N LEU A 74 -5.46 3.03 -6.84
CA LEU A 74 -5.85 1.65 -7.14
C LEU A 74 -6.86 1.60 -8.30
N ASN A 75 -7.83 2.51 -8.32
CA ASN A 75 -8.78 2.66 -9.42
C ASN A 75 -8.14 3.08 -10.75
N THR A 76 -6.97 3.76 -10.76
CA THR A 76 -6.25 4.02 -12.02
C THR A 76 -5.66 2.75 -12.61
N PHE A 77 -5.15 1.84 -11.78
CA PHE A 77 -4.59 0.57 -12.23
C PHE A 77 -5.68 -0.43 -12.66
N LEU A 78 -6.82 -0.49 -11.94
CA LEU A 78 -7.96 -1.34 -12.29
C LEU A 78 -8.47 -1.14 -13.72
N ARG A 79 -8.44 0.09 -14.25
CA ARG A 79 -8.84 0.41 -15.64
C ARG A 79 -8.07 -0.38 -16.70
N SER A 80 -6.87 -0.88 -16.36
CA SER A 80 -5.99 -1.68 -17.22
C SER A 80 -5.89 -3.14 -16.81
N PHE A 81 -6.70 -3.58 -15.83
CA PHE A 81 -6.62 -4.89 -15.22
C PHE A 81 -7.90 -5.69 -15.53
N HIS A 82 -7.75 -6.96 -15.86
CA HIS A 82 -8.87 -7.78 -16.36
C HIS A 82 -9.19 -8.98 -15.47
N SER A 83 -8.24 -9.43 -14.65
CA SER A 83 -8.31 -10.69 -13.90
C SER A 83 -8.81 -10.52 -12.47
N HIS A 84 -9.96 -9.85 -12.27
CA HIS A 84 -10.49 -9.45 -10.96
C HIS A 84 -10.53 -10.59 -9.92
N SER A 85 -10.92 -11.79 -10.34
CA SER A 85 -10.94 -12.99 -9.50
C SER A 85 -9.58 -13.42 -8.91
N ARG A 86 -8.45 -12.92 -9.46
CA ARG A 86 -7.10 -13.13 -8.88
C ARG A 86 -6.82 -12.17 -7.72
N ILE A 87 -7.28 -10.91 -7.80
CA ILE A 87 -7.07 -9.91 -6.74
C ILE A 87 -8.09 -10.02 -5.60
N GLU A 88 -9.29 -10.52 -5.89
CA GLU A 88 -10.34 -10.86 -4.91
C GLU A 88 -10.03 -12.16 -4.15
N SER A 89 -9.09 -12.97 -4.65
CA SER A 89 -8.70 -14.24 -4.07
C SER A 89 -8.05 -14.09 -2.69
N GLN A 90 -8.21 -15.10 -1.83
CA GLN A 90 -7.46 -15.21 -0.58
C GLN A 90 -6.04 -15.76 -0.76
N ARG A 91 -5.67 -16.22 -1.97
CA ARG A 91 -4.37 -16.85 -2.27
C ARG A 91 -3.31 -15.82 -2.69
N PHE A 92 -2.05 -16.10 -2.35
CA PHE A 92 -0.93 -15.23 -2.68
C PHE A 92 -0.70 -15.09 -4.20
N PRO A 93 -0.38 -13.87 -4.66
CA PRO A 93 -0.77 -13.28 -6.70
C PRO A 93 0.28 -13.86 -7.65
N GLN A 94 0.62 -15.13 -7.48
CA GLN A 94 1.78 -15.74 -8.12
C GLN A 94 1.53 -16.22 -9.57
N SER A 95 2.61 -16.41 -10.33
CA SER A 95 2.59 -17.14 -11.60
C SER A 95 2.12 -18.58 -11.37
N GLU A 96 1.24 -19.07 -12.25
CA GLU A 96 0.73 -20.45 -12.20
C GLU A 96 1.80 -21.46 -12.64
N ASN A 97 2.79 -21.03 -13.42
CA ASN A 97 3.95 -21.85 -13.73
C ASN A 97 4.94 -21.82 -12.57
N ALA A 98 4.96 -22.89 -11.77
CA ALA A 98 5.85 -23.03 -10.62
C ALA A 98 7.35 -22.96 -10.96
N GLN A 99 7.75 -23.20 -12.22
CA GLN A 99 9.16 -23.04 -12.66
C GLN A 99 9.53 -21.58 -12.97
N VAL A 100 8.54 -20.68 -13.10
CA VAL A 100 8.71 -19.23 -13.32
C VAL A 100 8.35 -18.47 -12.02
N ARG A 101 8.56 -19.11 -10.86
CA ARG A 101 8.52 -18.43 -9.56
C ARG A 101 9.79 -17.61 -9.40
N ARG A 102 9.65 -16.32 -9.68
CA ARG A 102 10.69 -15.29 -9.61
C ARG A 102 10.14 -14.15 -8.75
N PRO A 103 10.46 -14.10 -7.45
CA PRO A 103 10.07 -12.99 -6.58
C PRO A 103 10.53 -11.65 -7.16
N LEU A 104 9.78 -10.60 -6.87
CA LEU A 104 10.11 -9.25 -7.34
C LEU A 104 11.35 -8.71 -6.62
N PRO A 105 12.11 -7.75 -7.20
CA PRO A 105 13.24 -7.12 -6.52
C PRO A 105 12.88 -6.59 -5.11
N GLU A 106 11.70 -5.99 -4.98
CA GLU A 106 11.15 -5.53 -3.70
C GLU A 106 10.74 -6.66 -2.75
N ASP A 107 10.41 -7.87 -3.23
CA ASP A 107 10.17 -9.03 -2.36
C ASP A 107 11.47 -9.45 -1.68
N TYR A 108 12.57 -9.49 -2.43
CA TYR A 108 13.91 -9.76 -1.89
C TYR A 108 14.34 -8.66 -0.91
N ALA A 109 14.07 -7.38 -1.22
CA ALA A 109 14.37 -6.26 -0.32
C ALA A 109 13.52 -6.27 0.98
N MET A 110 12.30 -6.80 0.94
CA MET A 110 11.45 -7.00 2.13
C MET A 110 11.80 -8.25 2.94
N ARG A 111 12.54 -9.21 2.37
CA ARG A 111 12.77 -10.53 2.98
C ARG A 111 13.46 -10.42 4.35
N GLY A 112 12.82 -10.98 5.38
CA GLY A 112 13.33 -10.99 6.75
C GLY A 112 12.86 -9.82 7.62
N LEU A 113 12.13 -8.85 7.06
CA LEU A 113 11.44 -7.83 7.85
C LEU A 113 10.24 -8.48 8.57
N LEU A 114 10.11 -8.24 9.88
CA LEU A 114 9.09 -8.89 10.74
C LEU A 114 7.65 -8.72 10.22
N TRP A 115 7.37 -7.66 9.48
CA TRP A 115 6.04 -7.37 8.97
C TRP A 115 5.65 -8.15 7.69
N VAL A 116 6.60 -8.80 6.99
CA VAL A 116 6.28 -9.71 5.87
C VAL A 116 6.28 -11.21 6.22
N ASP A 117 6.56 -11.57 7.48
CA ASP A 117 6.62 -12.96 7.99
C ASP A 117 5.42 -13.83 7.56
N LYS A 118 4.23 -13.22 7.46
CA LYS A 118 2.97 -13.89 7.08
C LYS A 118 2.36 -13.36 5.78
N TYR A 119 3.14 -12.61 5.00
CA TYR A 119 2.71 -12.09 3.70
C TYR A 119 3.10 -13.04 2.56
N PHE A 120 4.33 -13.55 2.56
CA PHE A 120 4.85 -14.43 1.51
C PHE A 120 4.52 -15.92 1.76
N PRO A 121 4.37 -16.73 0.69
CA PRO A 121 4.38 -18.19 0.79
C PRO A 121 5.70 -18.70 1.37
N ALA A 122 5.64 -19.80 2.13
CA ALA A 122 6.82 -20.41 2.74
C ALA A 122 7.88 -20.86 1.72
N ASP A 123 7.46 -21.16 0.47
CA ASP A 123 8.29 -21.58 -0.65
C ASP A 123 8.63 -20.46 -1.65
N TRP A 124 8.27 -19.20 -1.36
CA TRP A 124 8.42 -18.06 -2.28
C TRP A 124 9.89 -17.80 -2.66
N PHE A 125 10.78 -17.82 -1.67
CA PHE A 125 12.21 -17.56 -1.83
C PHE A 125 13.06 -18.83 -1.96
N SER A 126 12.45 -19.97 -2.30
CA SER A 126 13.11 -21.29 -2.34
C SER A 126 13.72 -21.64 -3.71
N ASN A 127 13.62 -20.77 -4.72
CA ASN A 127 14.26 -20.97 -6.01
C ASN A 127 15.76 -20.64 -5.91
N ASP A 128 16.59 -21.68 -5.87
CA ASP A 128 18.04 -21.65 -5.70
C ASP A 128 18.82 -21.32 -6.99
N LYS A 129 18.13 -21.25 -8.12
CA LYS A 129 18.72 -21.00 -9.45
C LYS A 129 18.84 -19.52 -9.82
N ILE A 130 18.20 -18.64 -9.05
CA ILE A 130 18.22 -17.19 -9.26
C ILE A 130 19.46 -16.63 -8.55
N ASP A 131 20.44 -16.17 -9.33
CA ASP A 131 21.65 -15.52 -8.81
C ASP A 131 21.37 -14.10 -8.26
N ASP A 132 22.37 -13.45 -7.67
CA ASP A 132 22.18 -12.14 -7.02
C ASP A 132 21.95 -10.99 -8.01
N ASP A 133 22.41 -11.09 -9.26
CA ASP A 133 22.15 -10.10 -10.30
C ASP A 133 20.73 -10.28 -10.87
N GLU A 134 20.30 -11.53 -11.10
CA GLU A 134 18.96 -11.84 -11.57
C GLU A 134 17.87 -11.35 -10.59
N LYS A 135 18.13 -11.31 -9.28
CA LYS A 135 17.19 -10.76 -8.27
C LYS A 135 16.85 -9.29 -8.48
N HIS A 136 17.72 -8.55 -9.16
CA HIS A 136 17.57 -7.12 -9.43
C HIS A 136 17.21 -6.81 -10.90
N PHE A 137 17.23 -7.83 -11.78
CA PHE A 137 17.01 -7.66 -13.22
C PHE A 137 15.51 -7.57 -13.58
N GLU A 138 15.03 -6.36 -13.88
CA GLU A 138 13.63 -6.14 -14.23
C GLU A 138 13.26 -6.64 -15.64
N VAL A 139 12.06 -7.22 -15.77
CA VAL A 139 11.45 -7.63 -17.04
C VAL A 139 10.00 -7.14 -17.12
N ALA A 140 9.50 -6.92 -18.34
CA ALA A 140 8.20 -6.27 -18.56
C ALA A 140 6.98 -6.98 -17.89
N SER A 141 7.05 -8.30 -17.63
CA SER A 141 5.98 -9.00 -16.89
C SER A 141 5.84 -8.52 -15.44
N MET A 142 6.96 -8.14 -14.82
CA MET A 142 6.99 -7.70 -13.42
C MET A 142 6.11 -6.49 -13.17
N SER A 143 5.91 -5.60 -14.16
CA SER A 143 4.99 -4.47 -14.03
C SER A 143 3.52 -4.91 -13.87
N GLU A 144 3.09 -5.96 -14.57
CA GLU A 144 1.73 -6.51 -14.44
C GLU A 144 1.60 -7.37 -13.18
N GLU A 145 2.64 -8.14 -12.84
CA GLU A 145 2.70 -8.89 -11.57
C GLU A 145 2.59 -7.92 -10.38
N ARG A 146 3.39 -6.85 -10.35
CA ARG A 146 3.32 -5.77 -9.34
C ARG A 146 1.95 -5.11 -9.28
N LYS A 147 1.33 -4.83 -10.44
CA LYS A 147 -0.03 -4.28 -10.52
C LYS A 147 -1.04 -5.22 -9.85
N GLU A 148 -0.98 -6.50 -10.15
CA GLU A 148 -1.78 -7.53 -9.46
C GLU A 148 -1.49 -7.54 -7.95
N ARG A 149 -0.22 -7.39 -7.54
CA ARG A 149 0.17 -7.41 -6.11
C ARG A 149 -0.39 -6.22 -5.33
N VAL A 150 -0.28 -5.01 -5.90
CA VAL A 150 -0.84 -3.77 -5.36
C VAL A 150 -2.37 -3.83 -5.23
N LEU A 151 -3.06 -4.33 -6.27
CA LEU A 151 -4.51 -4.42 -6.30
C LEU A 151 -5.08 -5.44 -5.31
N TYR A 152 -4.49 -6.63 -5.23
CA TYR A 152 -4.83 -7.63 -4.21
C TYR A 152 -4.62 -7.09 -2.80
N LEU A 153 -3.51 -6.39 -2.52
CA LEU A 153 -3.28 -5.80 -1.20
C LEU A 153 -4.37 -4.78 -0.85
N GLY A 154 -4.84 -3.99 -1.83
CA GLY A 154 -6.05 -3.18 -1.69
C GLY A 154 -7.27 -3.99 -1.27
N CYS A 155 -7.59 -5.09 -1.97
CA CYS A 155 -8.71 -5.98 -1.61
C CYS A 155 -8.55 -6.61 -0.21
N ARG A 156 -7.33 -7.03 0.15
CA ARG A 156 -7.01 -7.63 1.46
C ARG A 156 -7.09 -6.63 2.62
N ILE A 157 -6.85 -5.34 2.37
CA ILE A 157 -7.08 -4.27 3.35
C ILE A 157 -8.57 -3.91 3.42
N ALA A 158 -9.28 -3.83 2.28
CA ALA A 158 -10.71 -3.55 2.25
C ALA A 158 -11.54 -4.63 2.98
N ALA A 159 -11.11 -5.89 2.91
CA ALA A 159 -11.69 -7.01 3.65
C ALA A 159 -11.56 -6.92 5.19
N ARG A 160 -10.92 -5.86 5.73
CA ARG A 160 -10.89 -5.55 7.17
C ARG A 160 -12.13 -4.73 7.57
N ASP A 161 -13.30 -5.33 7.38
CA ASP A 161 -14.62 -4.75 7.70
C ASP A 161 -14.90 -3.38 7.03
N GLY A 162 -14.24 -3.06 5.91
CA GLY A 162 -14.37 -1.76 5.24
C GLY A 162 -13.87 -0.56 6.07
N LYS A 163 -13.04 -0.78 7.11
CA LYS A 163 -12.68 0.26 8.09
C LYS A 163 -11.93 1.47 7.52
N TRP A 164 -11.22 1.31 6.40
CA TRP A 164 -10.32 2.32 5.84
C TRP A 164 -10.49 2.44 4.32
N LEU A 165 -10.06 1.42 3.59
CA LEU A 165 -10.47 1.16 2.20
C LEU A 165 -11.76 0.34 2.19
N CYS A 166 -12.54 0.52 1.14
CA CYS A 166 -13.67 -0.33 0.76
C CYS A 166 -13.42 -0.84 -0.66
N TYR A 167 -13.96 -2.01 -1.00
CA TYR A 167 -13.94 -2.56 -2.35
C TYR A 167 -15.32 -3.12 -2.69
N ASP A 168 -15.84 -2.74 -3.85
CA ASP A 168 -17.08 -3.25 -4.41
C ASP A 168 -16.74 -4.23 -5.54
N SER A 169 -17.16 -5.48 -5.39
CA SER A 169 -16.95 -6.57 -6.36
C SER A 169 -17.90 -6.52 -7.56
N ASP A 170 -19.03 -5.83 -7.45
CA ASP A 170 -20.04 -5.78 -8.52
C ASP A 170 -19.72 -4.63 -9.50
N SER A 171 -19.17 -3.53 -9.00
CA SER A 171 -18.66 -2.44 -9.85
C SER A 171 -17.14 -2.50 -10.11
N HIS A 172 -16.42 -3.41 -9.44
CA HIS A 172 -14.96 -3.50 -9.38
C HIS A 172 -14.30 -2.14 -9.08
N GLN A 173 -14.64 -1.50 -7.97
CA GLN A 173 -14.07 -0.20 -7.57
C GLN A 173 -13.64 -0.14 -6.11
N PHE A 174 -12.51 0.52 -5.86
CA PHE A 174 -12.11 0.95 -4.54
C PHE A 174 -12.77 2.25 -4.14
N SER A 175 -13.17 2.32 -2.88
CA SER A 175 -13.61 3.53 -2.19
C SER A 175 -13.00 3.55 -0.78
N VAL A 176 -13.52 4.39 0.09
CA VAL A 176 -13.06 4.54 1.49
C VAL A 176 -14.26 4.62 2.41
N SER A 177 -14.07 4.34 3.70
CA SER A 177 -15.12 4.60 4.70
C SER A 177 -15.38 6.11 4.86
N PRO A 178 -16.60 6.53 5.27
CA PRO A 178 -17.02 7.94 5.19
C PRO A 178 -16.11 8.94 5.92
N GLN A 179 -15.47 8.54 7.04
CA GLN A 179 -14.56 9.42 7.77
C GLN A 179 -13.23 9.70 7.03
N TYR A 180 -12.93 8.95 5.97
CA TYR A 180 -11.80 9.19 5.07
C TYR A 180 -12.22 9.64 3.67
N ASP A 181 -13.52 9.82 3.39
CA ASP A 181 -14.01 10.34 2.10
C ASP A 181 -13.87 11.88 2.00
N ILE A 182 -12.62 12.32 2.09
CA ILE A 182 -12.26 13.71 2.28
C ILE A 182 -12.10 14.43 0.93
N LEU A 183 -13.11 15.23 0.58
CA LEU A 183 -13.03 16.30 -0.43
C LEU A 183 -12.75 17.69 0.21
N SER A 184 -12.45 17.74 1.52
CA SER A 184 -12.56 18.95 2.36
C SER A 184 -11.44 20.00 2.22
N TRP A 185 -10.89 20.18 1.02
CA TRP A 185 -10.24 21.44 0.64
C TRP A 185 -10.78 22.01 -0.70
N MET A 186 -11.57 21.24 -1.45
CA MET A 186 -12.21 21.68 -2.70
C MET A 186 -13.68 22.10 -2.51
N SER A 187 -14.28 21.85 -1.34
CA SER A 187 -15.73 22.05 -1.12
C SER A 187 -16.10 22.86 0.12
N THR A 188 -15.13 23.25 0.95
CA THR A 188 -15.29 24.23 2.02
C THR A 188 -14.71 25.56 1.58
N GLY A 189 -15.56 26.51 1.17
CA GLY A 189 -15.14 27.82 0.66
C GLY A 189 -14.55 28.70 1.76
N LEU A 190 -13.22 28.66 1.90
CA LEU A 190 -12.42 29.54 2.76
C LEU A 190 -11.30 30.20 1.95
N GLY A 191 -10.94 31.42 2.36
CA GLY A 191 -9.84 32.30 1.93
C GLY A 191 -9.04 31.98 0.66
N GLU A 192 -8.96 32.93 -0.27
CA GLU A 192 -7.98 32.86 -1.36
C GLU A 192 -6.52 33.06 -0.87
N ASP A 193 -6.33 33.52 0.37
CA ASP A 193 -5.02 33.87 0.94
C ASP A 193 -4.08 32.68 1.22
N GLU A 194 -4.59 31.47 1.51
CA GLU A 194 -3.74 30.27 1.71
C GLU A 194 -3.09 29.77 0.40
N ARG A 195 -3.48 30.30 -0.77
CA ARG A 195 -2.92 29.90 -2.07
C ARG A 195 -1.47 30.31 -2.30
N ILE A 196 -0.92 31.19 -1.46
CA ILE A 196 0.44 31.73 -1.63
C ILE A 196 1.50 30.78 -1.06
N GLU A 197 1.28 30.15 0.10
CA GLU A 197 2.27 29.25 0.70
C GLU A 197 2.34 27.88 -0.01
N ALA A 198 1.23 27.41 -0.59
CA ALA A 198 1.18 26.13 -1.33
C ALA A 198 1.90 26.12 -2.69
N ASN A 199 2.47 27.26 -3.12
CA ASN A 199 3.32 27.36 -4.32
C ASN A 199 4.80 27.64 -3.97
N ALA A 200 5.19 27.53 -2.70
CA ALA A 200 6.57 27.43 -2.26
C ALA A 200 6.86 25.99 -1.81
N PHE A 201 7.93 25.40 -2.38
CA PHE A 201 8.40 24.01 -2.21
C PHE A 201 7.61 22.95 -2.99
#